data_AF-A0A954QIM5-F1
#
_entry.id   AF-A0A954QIM5-F1
#
_cell.length_a   1.000
_cell.length_b   1.000
_cell.length_c   1.000
_cell.angle_alpha   90.00
_cell.angle_beta   90.00
_cell.angle_gamma   90.00
#
_symmetry.space_group_name_H-M   'P 1'
#
loop_
_entity.id
_entity.type
_entity.pdbx_description
1 polymer ?
#
loop_
_entity_poly.entity_id
_entity_poly.type
_entity_poly.pdbx_seq_one_letter_code
_entity_poly.pdbx_strand_id
1 'polypeptide(L)'
;MTNKRFGWHLELRHLFLLVVVAATLSDVFLRPTPQRQQFGNLIIESNYDKATTAEKGPWRLCTPGGQTLAVGHHSDEGGADGTWTYFHPTGRRLCGGRADNHCIDTWTTWYPDGTQLCQATFTTTRPSEPKIVGGATGSGYASLIIAPELIHVAARQGQV
;
A
#
# COMPACT_ATOMS: atom_id res chain seq x y z
N MET A 1 -22.86 -43.52 -52.65
CA MET A 1 -22.10 -42.27 -52.47
C MET A 1 -22.73 -41.47 -51.32
N THR A 2 -22.25 -41.69 -50.10
CA THR A 2 -22.81 -41.09 -48.88
C THR A 2 -22.04 -39.82 -48.57
N ASN A 3 -22.64 -38.67 -48.88
CA ASN A 3 -22.04 -37.37 -48.64
C ASN A 3 -22.24 -36.99 -47.16
N LYS A 4 -21.22 -37.19 -46.33
CA LYS A 4 -21.23 -36.76 -44.92
C LYS A 4 -21.16 -35.23 -44.88
N ARG A 5 -22.30 -34.59 -44.64
CA ARG A 5 -22.38 -33.16 -44.34
C ARG A 5 -21.72 -32.91 -42.98
N PHE A 6 -20.52 -32.34 -43.03
CA PHE A 6 -19.75 -31.91 -41.87
C PHE A 6 -20.47 -30.72 -41.22
N GLY A 7 -21.15 -30.97 -40.10
CA GLY A 7 -21.98 -29.99 -39.42
C GLY A 7 -21.14 -28.99 -38.63
N TRP A 8 -20.96 -27.79 -39.17
CA TRP A 8 -20.49 -26.63 -38.43
C TRP A 8 -21.61 -26.10 -37.52
N HIS A 9 -21.91 -26.81 -36.44
CA HIS A 9 -22.79 -26.30 -35.38
C HIS A 9 -21.98 -26.07 -34.11
N LEU A 10 -21.04 -25.13 -34.18
CA LEU A 10 -20.51 -24.49 -32.99
C LEU A 10 -21.61 -23.54 -32.49
N GLU A 11 -22.51 -24.11 -31.70
CA GLU A 11 -23.66 -23.42 -31.10
C GLU A 11 -23.21 -22.12 -30.42
N LEU A 12 -23.88 -20.99 -30.73
CA LEU A 12 -23.54 -19.63 -30.26
C LEU A 12 -23.29 -19.52 -28.75
N ARG A 13 -23.88 -20.43 -27.95
CA ARG A 13 -23.63 -20.60 -26.50
C ARG A 13 -22.17 -20.94 -26.14
N HIS A 14 -21.47 -21.72 -26.96
CA HIS A 14 -20.05 -22.06 -26.74
C HIS A 14 -19.12 -20.91 -27.12
N LEU A 15 -19.47 -20.13 -28.15
CA LEU A 15 -18.75 -18.91 -28.52
C LEU A 15 -18.87 -17.84 -27.41
N PHE A 16 -20.04 -17.68 -26.81
CA PHE A 16 -20.23 -16.75 -25.68
C PHE A 16 -19.40 -17.16 -24.46
N LEU A 17 -19.39 -18.45 -24.10
CA LEU A 17 -18.60 -18.94 -22.98
C LEU A 17 -17.09 -18.72 -23.22
N LEU A 18 -16.61 -18.94 -24.46
CA LEU A 18 -15.22 -18.68 -24.83
C LEU A 18 -14.85 -17.20 -24.74
N VAL A 19 -15.76 -16.29 -25.13
CA VAL A 19 -15.54 -14.83 -24.99
C VAL A 19 -15.49 -14.42 -23.52
N VAL A 20 -16.37 -14.95 -22.68
CA VAL A 20 -16.34 -14.67 -21.23
C VAL A 20 -15.06 -15.21 -20.59
N VAL A 21 -14.64 -16.43 -20.94
CA VAL A 21 -13.39 -17.02 -20.45
C VAL A 21 -12.16 -16.23 -20.95
N ALA A 22 -12.17 -15.78 -22.21
CA ALA A 22 -11.09 -14.94 -22.74
C ALA A 22 -11.04 -13.56 -22.06
N ALA A 23 -12.19 -12.95 -21.76
CA ALA A 23 -12.28 -11.67 -21.06
C ALA A 23 -11.81 -11.76 -19.60
N THR A 24 -12.16 -12.84 -18.89
CA THR A 24 -11.70 -13.02 -17.50
C THR A 24 -10.22 -13.41 -17.42
N LEU A 25 -9.69 -14.17 -18.38
CA LEU A 25 -8.27 -14.49 -18.44
C LEU A 25 -7.41 -13.26 -18.78
N SER A 26 -7.90 -12.36 -19.63
CA SER A 26 -7.19 -11.11 -19.93
C SER A 26 -7.16 -10.15 -18.74
N ASP A 27 -8.26 -10.02 -17.99
CA ASP A 27 -8.30 -9.19 -16.77
C ASP A 27 -7.42 -9.72 -15.62
N VAL A 28 -7.14 -11.03 -15.58
CA VAL A 28 -6.21 -11.62 -14.59
C VAL A 28 -4.76 -11.42 -15.03
N PHE A 29 -4.46 -11.59 -16.31
CA PHE A 29 -3.09 -11.48 -16.83
C PHE A 29 -2.59 -10.05 -17.03
N LEU A 30 -3.50 -9.08 -17.21
CA LEU A 30 -3.13 -7.68 -17.45
C LEU A 30 -2.99 -6.84 -16.17
N ARG A 31 -3.23 -7.40 -14.99
CA ARG A 31 -2.98 -6.67 -13.74
C ARG A 31 -1.49 -6.45 -13.59
N PRO A 32 -0.99 -5.20 -13.61
CA PRO A 32 0.41 -4.95 -13.31
C PRO A 32 0.66 -5.48 -11.89
N THR A 33 1.52 -6.50 -11.79
CA THR A 33 1.88 -7.06 -10.49
C THR A 33 2.80 -6.07 -9.80
N PRO A 34 2.56 -5.71 -8.51
CA PRO A 34 3.47 -4.85 -7.77
C PRO A 34 4.89 -5.42 -7.82
N GLN A 35 5.88 -4.57 -8.10
CA GLN A 35 7.28 -4.96 -8.12
C GLN A 35 7.76 -5.17 -6.70
N ARG A 36 8.52 -6.26 -6.47
CA ARG A 36 9.06 -6.64 -5.16
C ARG A 36 10.53 -6.30 -5.09
N GLN A 37 10.90 -5.40 -4.18
CA GLN A 37 12.28 -4.97 -3.96
C GLN A 37 12.72 -5.38 -2.55
N GLN A 38 13.81 -6.13 -2.43
CA GLN A 38 14.33 -6.60 -1.14
C GLN A 38 15.51 -5.75 -0.69
N PHE A 39 15.44 -5.28 0.55
CA PHE A 39 16.47 -4.50 1.23
C PHE A 39 16.79 -5.20 2.56
N GLY A 40 17.82 -6.04 2.58
CA GLY A 40 18.16 -6.85 3.76
C GLY A 40 16.99 -7.76 4.18
N ASN A 41 16.47 -7.55 5.40
CA ASN A 41 15.34 -8.28 5.97
C ASN A 41 13.98 -7.58 5.76
N LEU A 42 13.93 -6.63 4.82
CA LEU A 42 12.72 -5.90 4.45
C LEU A 42 12.43 -6.07 2.96
N ILE A 43 11.16 -6.00 2.62
CA ILE A 43 10.65 -6.19 1.27
C ILE A 43 9.61 -5.10 1.03
N ILE A 44 9.78 -4.34 -0.04
CA ILE A 44 8.84 -3.34 -0.52
C ILE A 44 8.12 -3.90 -1.74
N GLU A 45 6.80 -3.87 -1.71
CA GLU A 45 5.89 -4.19 -2.81
C GLU A 45 5.22 -2.89 -3.27
N SER A 46 5.59 -2.40 -4.46
CA SER A 46 5.08 -1.13 -4.98
C SER A 46 5.09 -1.12 -6.51
N ASN A 47 4.29 -0.25 -7.12
CA ASN A 47 4.40 0.05 -8.55
C ASN A 47 5.46 1.15 -8.75
N TYR A 48 6.73 0.76 -8.61
CA TYR A 48 7.87 1.65 -8.77
C TYR A 48 8.20 1.86 -10.25
N ASP A 49 8.18 3.11 -10.69
CA ASP A 49 8.63 3.52 -12.01
C ASP A 49 10.09 4.01 -11.94
N LYS A 50 11.01 3.24 -12.54
CA LYS A 50 12.45 3.57 -12.58
C LYS A 50 12.75 4.82 -13.40
N ALA A 51 11.92 5.16 -14.39
CA ALA A 51 12.14 6.32 -15.25
C ALA A 51 11.87 7.62 -14.49
N THR A 52 10.81 7.66 -13.67
CA THR A 52 10.46 8.82 -12.85
C THR A 52 10.99 8.74 -11.42
N THR A 53 11.58 7.60 -11.03
CA THR A 53 11.99 7.29 -9.64
C THR A 53 10.83 7.44 -8.63
N ALA A 54 9.59 7.29 -9.10
CA ALA A 54 8.38 7.49 -8.31
C ALA A 54 7.69 6.15 -8.02
N GLU A 55 7.10 6.03 -6.83
CA GLU A 55 6.20 4.94 -6.49
C GLU A 55 4.76 5.43 -6.71
N LYS A 56 3.92 4.60 -7.31
CA LYS A 56 2.53 4.94 -7.61
C LYS A 56 1.59 3.87 -7.10
N GLY A 57 0.39 4.25 -6.71
CA GLY A 57 -0.66 3.31 -6.36
C GLY A 57 -0.39 2.58 -5.03
N PRO A 58 -0.85 1.32 -4.89
CA PRO A 58 -0.75 0.58 -3.64
C PRO A 58 0.71 0.32 -3.26
N TRP A 59 1.00 0.51 -1.99
CA TRP A 59 2.33 0.33 -1.42
C TRP A 59 2.28 -0.54 -0.17
N ARG A 60 3.25 -1.44 -0.03
CA ARG A 60 3.33 -2.35 1.12
C ARG A 60 4.77 -2.64 1.49
N LEU A 61 5.06 -2.60 2.79
CA LEU A 61 6.31 -3.08 3.39
C LEU A 61 6.04 -4.37 4.16
N CYS A 62 6.85 -5.38 3.91
CA CYS A 62 6.78 -6.65 4.61
C CYS A 62 8.17 -7.23 4.92
N THR A 63 8.23 -8.21 5.81
CA THR A 63 9.43 -9.02 6.02
C THR A 63 9.47 -10.18 5.01
N PRO A 64 10.63 -10.84 4.82
CA PRO A 64 10.73 -12.09 4.07
C PRO A 64 9.76 -13.18 4.56
N GLY A 65 9.42 -13.17 5.86
CA GLY A 65 8.42 -14.06 6.46
C GLY A 65 6.96 -13.73 6.11
N GLY A 66 6.72 -12.70 5.28
CA GLY A 66 5.38 -12.29 4.84
C GLY A 66 4.64 -11.39 5.83
N GLN A 67 5.24 -11.06 6.97
CA GLN A 67 4.65 -10.15 7.94
C GLN A 67 4.62 -8.73 7.37
N THR A 68 3.44 -8.13 7.35
CA THR A 68 3.26 -6.75 6.88
C THR A 68 3.59 -5.78 8.01
N LEU A 69 4.44 -4.81 7.71
CA LEU A 69 4.89 -3.77 8.63
C LEU A 69 4.22 -2.43 8.33
N ALA A 70 3.89 -2.18 7.06
CA ALA A 70 3.18 -0.98 6.66
C ALA A 70 2.42 -1.18 5.34
N VAL A 71 1.31 -0.47 5.19
CA VAL A 71 0.53 -0.35 3.95
C VAL A 71 0.09 1.09 3.75
N GLY A 72 -0.03 1.47 2.48
CA GLY A 72 -0.48 2.79 2.10
C GLY A 72 -0.72 2.89 0.61
N HIS A 73 -0.85 4.12 0.15
CA HIS A 73 -1.05 4.45 -1.25
C HIS A 73 -0.18 5.64 -1.61
N HIS A 74 0.35 5.64 -2.83
CA HIS A 74 1.07 6.75 -3.42
C HIS A 74 0.27 7.37 -4.56
N SER A 75 0.35 8.69 -4.69
CA SER A 75 -0.31 9.40 -5.79
C SER A 75 0.33 9.06 -7.15
N ASP A 76 -0.37 9.33 -8.24
CA ASP A 76 0.18 9.15 -9.60
C ASP A 76 1.32 10.13 -9.92
N GLU A 77 1.37 11.25 -9.20
CA GLU A 77 2.45 12.25 -9.26
C GLU A 77 3.64 11.85 -8.38
N GLY A 78 3.48 10.81 -7.55
CA GLY A 78 4.43 10.36 -6.54
C GLY A 78 4.09 10.88 -5.14
N GLY A 79 4.75 10.29 -4.14
CA GLY A 79 4.54 10.65 -2.72
C GLY A 79 3.28 10.07 -2.09
N ALA A 80 3.24 10.09 -0.75
CA ALA A 80 2.23 9.40 0.05
C ALA A 80 0.86 10.08 -0.04
N ASP A 81 -0.19 9.32 -0.34
CA ASP A 81 -1.56 9.85 -0.40
C ASP A 81 -2.57 8.88 0.27
N GLY A 82 -3.62 9.42 0.86
CA GLY A 82 -4.69 8.65 1.49
C GLY A 82 -4.31 8.05 2.85
N THR A 83 -4.87 6.89 3.17
CA THR A 83 -4.72 6.28 4.50
C THR A 83 -3.49 5.40 4.58
N TRP A 84 -2.66 5.66 5.58
CA TRP A 84 -1.48 4.86 5.90
C TRP A 84 -1.71 4.10 7.20
N THR A 85 -1.22 2.86 7.24
CA THR A 85 -1.32 2.00 8.43
C THR A 85 -0.01 1.24 8.62
N TYR A 86 0.50 1.31 9.84
CA TYR A 86 1.68 0.59 10.31
C TYR A 86 1.26 -0.49 11.28
N PHE A 87 2.05 -1.56 11.34
CA PHE A 87 1.78 -2.73 12.15
C PHE A 87 2.95 -3.08 13.04
N HIS A 88 2.63 -3.56 14.24
CA HIS A 88 3.58 -4.22 15.13
C HIS A 88 4.09 -5.53 14.51
N PRO A 89 5.23 -6.08 14.99
CA PRO A 89 5.65 -7.44 14.68
C PRO A 89 4.68 -8.55 15.13
N THR A 90 3.55 -8.19 15.73
CA THR A 90 2.44 -9.11 16.03
C THR A 90 1.34 -9.07 14.96
N GLY A 91 1.43 -8.16 13.98
CA GLY A 91 0.42 -7.90 12.95
C GLY A 91 -0.71 -6.97 13.40
N ARG A 92 -0.71 -6.51 14.64
CA ARG A 92 -1.69 -5.52 15.15
C ARG A 92 -1.31 -4.11 14.72
N ARG A 93 -2.29 -3.22 14.58
CA ARG A 93 -2.04 -1.82 14.23
C ARG A 93 -1.13 -1.15 15.25
N LEU A 94 -0.06 -0.55 14.76
CA LEU A 94 0.87 0.27 15.52
C LEU A 94 0.42 1.73 15.46
N CYS A 95 0.26 2.27 14.26
CA CYS A 95 -0.25 3.61 14.05
C CYS A 95 -0.88 3.75 12.67
N GLY A 96 -1.65 4.80 12.46
CA GLY A 96 -2.26 5.08 11.17
C GLY A 96 -3.01 6.41 11.16
N GLY A 97 -3.20 6.92 9.95
CA GLY A 97 -3.78 8.23 9.71
C GLY A 97 -3.79 8.55 8.23
N ARG A 98 -4.17 9.78 7.89
CA ARG A 98 -4.16 10.26 6.51
C ARG A 98 -2.83 10.94 6.19
N ALA A 99 -2.31 10.74 4.99
CA ALA A 99 -1.15 11.44 4.47
C ALA A 99 -1.49 12.14 3.15
N ASP A 100 -0.88 13.30 2.95
CA ASP A 100 -0.77 14.01 1.66
C ASP A 100 0.65 14.57 1.59
N ASN A 101 1.58 13.71 1.16
CA ASN A 101 3.04 13.81 1.26
C ASN A 101 3.61 13.99 2.69
N HIS A 102 2.76 14.29 3.65
CA HIS A 102 3.06 14.46 5.06
C HIS A 102 1.86 13.95 5.85
N CYS A 103 2.05 13.63 7.13
CA CYS A 103 0.95 13.32 8.04
C CYS A 103 -0.03 14.50 8.10
N ILE A 104 -1.29 14.26 7.75
CA ILE A 104 -2.39 15.22 7.85
C ILE A 104 -3.52 14.65 8.69
N ASP A 105 -4.41 15.54 9.12
CA ASP A 105 -5.56 15.22 9.96
C ASP A 105 -5.13 14.49 11.24
N THR A 106 -5.91 13.52 11.68
CA THR A 106 -5.65 12.74 12.88
C THR A 106 -4.80 11.52 12.56
N TRP A 107 -3.74 11.35 13.35
CA TRP A 107 -2.97 10.14 13.46
C TRP A 107 -3.16 9.54 14.84
N THR A 108 -3.38 8.23 14.89
CA THR A 108 -3.57 7.49 16.13
C THR A 108 -2.51 6.41 16.23
N THR A 109 -2.00 6.21 17.44
CA THR A 109 -1.03 5.16 17.78
C THR A 109 -1.65 4.25 18.83
N TRP A 110 -1.42 2.94 18.70
CA TRP A 110 -1.94 1.89 19.56
C TRP A 110 -0.81 1.05 20.15
N TYR A 111 -1.02 0.61 21.38
CA TYR A 111 -0.22 -0.42 22.02
C TYR A 111 -0.42 -1.78 21.33
N PRO A 112 0.50 -2.76 21.53
CA PRO A 112 0.34 -4.11 20.99
C PRO A 112 -0.93 -4.83 21.48
N ASP A 113 -1.52 -4.42 22.60
CA ASP A 113 -2.79 -4.96 23.10
C ASP A 113 -4.03 -4.43 22.33
N GLY A 114 -3.86 -3.36 21.53
CA GLY A 114 -4.92 -2.67 20.78
C GLY A 114 -5.44 -1.42 21.49
N THR A 115 -4.98 -1.14 22.71
CA THR A 115 -5.36 0.07 23.47
C THR A 115 -4.76 1.30 22.80
N GLN A 116 -5.56 2.35 22.62
CA GLN A 116 -5.07 3.62 22.07
C GLN A 116 -4.02 4.23 23.02
N LEU A 117 -2.81 4.39 22.51
CA LEU A 117 -1.69 4.99 23.23
C LEU A 117 -1.78 6.52 23.18
N CYS A 118 -1.92 7.07 21.98
CA CYS A 118 -2.01 8.50 21.78
C CYS A 118 -2.65 8.85 20.44
N GLN A 119 -3.07 10.10 20.31
CA GLN A 119 -3.60 10.67 19.08
C GLN A 119 -2.99 12.05 18.90
N ALA A 120 -2.59 12.37 17.68
CA ALA A 120 -2.05 13.66 17.30
C ALA A 120 -2.82 14.19 16.09
N THR A 121 -3.15 15.47 16.09
CA THR A 121 -3.75 16.14 14.93
C THR A 121 -2.72 17.02 14.26
N PHE A 122 -2.52 16.76 12.97
CA PHE A 122 -1.64 17.48 12.08
C PHE A 122 -2.47 18.34 11.15
N THR A 123 -2.31 19.65 11.24
CA THR A 123 -2.89 20.58 10.28
C THR A 123 -1.81 21.03 9.32
N THR A 124 -2.01 20.80 8.02
CA THR A 124 -1.19 21.40 6.95
C THR A 124 -1.50 22.89 6.88
N THR A 125 -0.85 23.70 7.70
CA THR A 125 -0.63 25.11 7.38
C THR A 125 0.62 25.19 6.51
N ARG A 126 0.45 25.21 5.19
CA ARG A 126 1.50 25.25 4.16
C ARG A 126 2.58 26.34 4.42
N PRO A 127 3.88 26.21 4.02
CA PRO A 127 4.67 25.03 3.62
C PRO A 127 6.00 24.92 4.41
N SER A 128 6.09 24.18 5.52
CA SER A 128 7.37 23.60 6.02
C SER A 128 7.27 22.99 7.41
N GLU A 129 6.22 23.27 8.19
CA GLU A 129 6.19 22.85 9.61
C GLU A 129 4.89 22.12 9.97
N PRO A 130 4.94 20.81 10.27
CA PRO A 130 3.81 20.12 10.87
C PRO A 130 3.59 20.68 12.28
N LYS A 131 2.50 21.43 12.47
CA LYS A 131 2.11 21.89 13.81
C LYS A 131 1.27 20.82 14.49
N ILE A 132 1.75 20.30 15.62
CA ILE A 132 0.96 19.44 16.50
C ILE A 132 -0.04 20.34 17.23
N VAL A 133 -1.30 20.31 16.82
CA VAL A 133 -2.37 21.08 17.45
C VAL A 133 -3.15 20.17 18.38
N GLY A 134 -2.73 20.13 19.65
CA GLY A 134 -3.51 19.59 20.77
C GLY A 134 -3.29 18.12 21.12
N GLY A 135 -2.91 17.91 22.39
CA GLY A 135 -3.33 16.75 23.19
C GLY A 135 -2.60 15.43 23.00
N ALA A 136 -1.26 15.38 23.12
CA ALA A 136 -0.60 14.13 23.46
C ALA A 136 -1.00 13.71 24.89
N THR A 137 -2.15 13.05 25.05
CA THR A 137 -2.55 12.42 26.32
C THR A 137 -1.76 11.12 26.48
N GLY A 138 -0.47 11.25 26.75
CA GLY A 138 0.45 10.14 26.86
C GLY A 138 1.87 10.65 26.98
N SER A 139 2.32 10.83 28.23
CA SER A 139 3.68 11.22 28.59
C SER A 139 4.70 10.30 27.89
N GLY A 140 5.57 10.86 27.04
CA GLY A 140 6.91 10.30 26.80
C GLY A 140 7.35 9.89 25.39
N TYR A 141 6.48 9.83 24.36
CA TYR A 141 6.89 9.24 23.05
C TYR A 141 6.48 10.04 21.80
N ALA A 142 6.30 11.36 21.91
CA ALA A 142 5.91 12.22 20.77
C ALA A 142 6.99 12.31 19.65
N SER A 143 8.22 11.87 19.91
CA SER A 143 9.31 11.86 18.91
C SER A 143 9.28 10.63 17.98
N LEU A 144 8.33 9.71 18.16
CA LEU A 144 8.24 8.47 17.39
C LEU A 144 6.96 8.39 16.53
N ILE A 145 6.35 9.52 16.17
CA ILE A 145 5.43 9.55 15.04
C ILE A 145 6.32 9.50 13.80
N ILE A 146 6.73 8.30 13.43
CA ILE A 146 7.61 8.07 12.30
C ILE A 146 6.84 8.56 11.07
N ALA A 147 7.26 9.71 10.53
CA ALA A 147 6.72 10.21 9.28
C ALA A 147 6.92 9.11 8.21
N PRO A 148 5.92 8.84 7.34
CA PRO A 148 6.04 7.87 6.26
C PRO A 148 7.33 8.03 5.44
N GLU A 149 7.74 9.29 5.25
CA GLU A 149 8.99 9.70 4.61
C GLU A 149 10.25 9.07 5.23
N LEU A 150 10.29 8.90 6.56
CA LEU A 150 11.46 8.35 7.27
C LEU A 150 11.56 6.83 7.14
N ILE A 151 10.44 6.11 7.03
CA ILE A 151 10.44 4.65 6.84
C ILE A 151 10.90 4.31 5.43
N HIS A 152 10.47 5.10 4.45
CA HIS A 152 10.91 4.94 3.07
C HIS A 152 12.43 5.11 2.91
N VAL A 153 12.98 6.18 3.50
CA VAL A 153 14.42 6.46 3.48
C VAL A 153 15.20 5.40 4.26
N ALA A 154 14.75 5.03 5.46
CA ALA A 154 15.41 4.02 6.29
C ALA A 154 15.41 2.62 5.62
N ALA A 155 14.29 2.23 5.00
CA ALA A 155 14.17 0.96 4.29
C ALA A 155 15.10 0.89 3.06
N ARG A 156 15.23 1.98 2.30
CA ARG A 156 16.17 2.04 1.16
C ARG A 156 17.64 2.09 1.58
N GLN A 157 17.96 2.69 2.73
CA GLN A 157 19.33 2.82 3.24
C GLN A 157 19.78 1.60 4.06
N GLY A 158 18.92 0.62 4.31
CA GLY A 158 19.26 -0.58 5.09
C GLY A 158 19.64 -0.27 6.54
N GLN A 159 19.20 0.86 7.08
CA GLN A 159 19.45 1.32 8.45
C GLN A 159 18.17 1.05 9.27
N VAL A 160 17.95 -0.20 9.66
CA VAL A 160 17.04 -0.59 10.74
C VAL A 160 17.73 -1.63 11.61
#